data_AF-A0A2J4ZWW9-F1
#
_entry.id   AF-A0A2J4ZWW9-F1
#
_cell.length_a   1.000
_cell.length_b   1.000
_cell.length_c   1.000
_cell.angle_alpha   90.00
_cell.angle_beta   90.00
_cell.angle_gamma   90.00
#
_symmetry.space_group_name_H-M   'P 1'
#
loop_
_entity.id
_entity.type
_entity.pdbx_description
1 polymer ?
#
loop_
_entity_poly.entity_id
_entity_poly.type
_entity_poly.pdbx_seq_one_letter_code
_entity_poly.pdbx_strand_id
1 'polypeptide(L)' 'IDMLPDDISMVPAIIQLARGLNLHIVAEGVETDTQYRWLQEAGVETVQGYLFGCAMPPEAFMARFLPGDVEDASL' A
#
# COMPACT_ATOMS: atom_id res chain seq x y z
N ILE A 1 12.35 13.27 -7.55
CA ILE A 1 11.37 14.22 -6.97
C ILE A 1 11.88 14.44 -5.56
N ASP A 2 12.67 15.49 -5.36
CA ASP A 2 13.12 15.89 -4.03
C ASP A 2 11.87 16.34 -3.25
N MET A 3 11.54 15.59 -2.20
CA MET A 3 10.45 15.94 -1.28
C MET A 3 10.73 17.32 -0.70
N LEU A 4 9.83 18.28 -0.95
CA LEU A 4 9.90 19.59 -0.32
C LEU A 4 9.59 19.42 1.18
N PRO A 5 10.15 20.27 2.06
CA PRO A 5 9.88 20.23 3.51
C PRO A 5 8.39 20.30 3.88
N ASP A 6 7.57 20.86 2.99
CA ASP A 6 6.12 21.03 3.16
C ASP A 6 5.30 19.77 2.83
N ASP A 7 5.88 18.78 2.12
CA ASP A 7 5.18 17.55 1.70
C ASP A 7 4.77 16.67 2.90
N ILE A 8 5.56 16.72 3.99
CA ILE A 8 5.24 15.99 5.23
C ILE A 8 3.93 16.51 5.86
N SER A 9 3.53 17.76 5.59
CA SER A 9 2.30 18.34 6.16
C SER A 9 1.02 17.86 5.46
N MET A 10 1.11 17.42 4.20
CA MET A 10 -0.05 17.04 3.41
C MET A 10 -0.58 15.66 3.79
N VAL A 11 0.30 14.71 4.10
CA VAL A 11 -0.09 13.33 4.40
C VAL A 11 -0.98 13.25 5.65
N PRO A 12 -0.65 13.88 6.80
CA PRO A 12 -1.55 13.92 7.96
C PRO A 12 -2.91 14.57 7.66
N ALA A 13 -2.93 15.62 6.82
CA ALA A 13 -4.17 16.30 6.44
C ALA A 13 -5.07 15.39 5.59
N ILE A 14 -4.50 14.68 4.62
CA ILE A 14 -5.22 13.70 3.78
C ILE A 14 -5.76 12.56 4.65
N ILE A 15 -4.96 12.04 5.58
CA ILE A 15 -5.40 10.97 6.50
C ILE A 15 -6.59 11.43 7.33
N GLN A 16 -6.53 12.65 7.89
CA GLN A 16 -7.66 13.19 8.67
C GLN A 16 -8.91 13.41 7.82
N LEU A 17 -8.76 13.91 6.59
CA LEU A 17 -9.87 14.08 5.65
C LEU A 17 -10.54 12.75 5.33
N ALA A 18 -9.76 11.73 4.94
CA ALA A 18 -10.27 10.41 4.61
C ALA A 18 -10.99 9.75 5.80
N ARG A 19 -10.44 9.89 7.02
CA ARG A 19 -11.10 9.43 8.25
C ARG A 19 -12.44 10.13 8.48
N GLY A 20 -12.48 11.45 8.33
CA GLY A 20 -13.72 12.23 8.47
C GLY A 20 -14.80 11.85 7.45
N LEU A 21 -14.39 11.36 6.28
CA LEU A 21 -15.26 10.88 5.21
C LEU A 21 -15.52 9.36 5.24
N ASN A 22 -14.95 8.64 6.22
CA ASN A 22 -15.00 7.18 6.31
C ASN A 22 -14.52 6.47 5.03
N LEU A 23 -13.44 6.99 4.43
CA LEU A 23 -12.81 6.42 3.24
C LEU A 23 -11.66 5.48 3.62
N HIS A 24 -11.50 4.41 2.83
CA HIS A 24 -10.34 3.56 2.90
C HIS A 24 -9.12 4.23 2.27
N ILE A 25 -7.95 4.09 2.90
CA ILE A 25 -6.70 4.72 2.46
C ILE A 25 -5.73 3.65 1.99
N VAL A 26 -5.17 3.85 0.80
CA VAL A 26 -4.02 3.10 0.30
C VAL A 26 -2.85 4.07 0.18
N ALA A 27 -1.75 3.79 0.89
CA ALA A 27 -0.52 4.56 0.74
C ALA A 27 0.41 3.87 -0.27
N GLU A 28 0.67 4.54 -1.39
CA GLU A 28 1.55 4.06 -2.46
C GLU A 28 2.98 4.63 -2.32
N GLY A 29 3.96 3.92 -2.87
CA GLY A 29 5.37 4.35 -2.87
C GLY A 29 6.12 4.09 -1.56
N VAL A 30 5.71 3.08 -0.78
CA VAL A 30 6.40 2.70 0.46
C VAL A 30 7.65 1.88 0.15
N GLU A 31 8.83 2.46 0.33
CA GLU A 31 10.11 1.86 -0.04
C GLU A 31 10.98 1.51 1.19
N THR A 32 10.67 2.07 2.36
CA THR A 32 11.47 1.90 3.59
C THR A 32 10.62 1.53 4.80
N ASP A 33 11.19 0.76 5.73
CA ASP A 33 10.56 0.44 7.02
C ASP A 33 10.12 1.68 7.81
N THR A 34 10.89 2.76 7.74
CA THR A 34 10.56 4.02 8.42
C THR A 34 9.25 4.62 7.90
N GLN A 35 9.05 4.64 6.58
CA GLN A 35 7.80 5.09 5.97
C GLN A 35 6.63 4.18 6.37
N TYR A 36 6.84 2.86 6.34
CA TYR A 36 5.82 1.89 6.71
C TYR A 36 5.37 2.05 8.18
N ARG A 37 6.30 2.14 9.12
CA ARG A 37 5.98 2.31 10.54
C ARG A 37 5.22 3.60 10.80
N TRP A 38 5.65 4.69 10.17
CA TRP A 38 4.95 5.97 10.29
C TRP A 38 3.50 5.89 9.78
N LEU A 39 3.28 5.25 8.62
CA LEU A 39 1.94 5.04 8.05
C LEU A 39 1.08 4.14 8.94
N GLN A 40 1.67 3.08 9.51
CA GLN A 40 1.01 2.17 10.43
C GLN A 40 0.59 2.88 11.73
N GLU A 41 1.47 3.68 12.33
CA GLU A 41 1.15 4.53 13.50
C GLU A 41 0.07 5.56 13.17
N ALA A 42 0.07 6.08 11.93
CA ALA A 42 -0.97 6.95 11.41
C ALA A 42 -2.25 6.19 11.00
N GLY A 43 -2.38 4.90 11.30
CA GLY A 43 -3.58 4.09 11.08
C GLY A 43 -3.94 3.87 9.61
N VAL A 44 -2.95 3.91 8.71
CA VAL A 44 -3.12 3.50 7.31
C VAL A 44 -2.93 1.99 7.23
N GLU A 45 -3.97 1.27 6.83
CA GLU A 45 -4.01 -0.19 6.87
C GLU A 45 -3.49 -0.85 5.59
N THR A 46 -3.63 -0.17 4.44
CA THR A 46 -3.23 -0.70 3.13
C THR A 46 -2.07 0.09 2.57
N VAL A 47 -1.02 -0.62 2.17
CA VAL A 47 0.22 -0.02 1.65
C VAL A 47 0.70 -0.75 0.40
N GLN A 48 1.31 -0.01 -0.51
CA GLN A 48 1.97 -0.53 -1.70
C GLN A 48 3.33 0.13 -1.88
N GLY A 49 4.34 -0.66 -2.22
CA GLY A 49 5.64 -0.14 -2.63
C GLY A 49 6.72 -1.21 -2.64
N TYR A 50 7.93 -0.82 -3.03
CA TYR A 50 9.05 -1.74 -3.22
C TYR A 50 9.51 -2.44 -1.95
N LEU A 51 9.16 -1.90 -0.77
CA LEU A 51 9.36 -2.60 0.50
C LEU A 51 8.62 -3.95 0.53
N PHE A 52 7.45 -4.04 -0.09
CA PHE A 52 6.60 -5.23 -0.09
C PHE A 52 6.70 -6.04 -1.39
N GLY A 53 6.80 -5.35 -2.52
CA GLY A 53 6.91 -6.00 -3.82
C GLY A 53 7.00 -4.99 -4.95
N CYS A 54 7.95 -5.21 -5.85
CA CYS A 54 8.00 -4.48 -7.11
C CYS A 54 6.89 -4.95 -8.05
N ALA A 55 6.56 -4.11 -9.03
CA ALA A 55 5.74 -4.51 -10.16
C ALA A 55 6.34 -5.77 -10.81
N MET A 56 5.49 -6.75 -11.11
CA MET A 56 5.91 -8.03 -11.66
C MET A 56 4.95 -8.51 -12.75
N PRO A 57 5.40 -9.36 -13.68
CA PRO A 57 4.51 -10.00 -14.64
C PRO A 57 3.41 -10.82 -13.96
N PRO A 58 2.23 -10.96 -14.58
CA PRO A 58 1.13 -11.76 -14.04
C PRO A 58 1.54 -13.19 -13.68
N GLU A 59 2.38 -13.83 -14.49
CA GLU A 59 2.83 -15.21 -14.27
C GLU A 59 3.64 -15.33 -12.98
N ALA A 60 4.48 -14.34 -12.69
CA ALA A 60 5.26 -14.28 -11.46
C ALA A 60 4.37 -14.03 -10.23
N PHE A 61 3.33 -13.19 -10.38
CA PHE A 61 2.35 -12.98 -9.33
C PHE A 61 1.56 -14.25 -9.03
N MET A 62 1.03 -14.91 -10.07
CA MET A 62 0.25 -16.14 -9.92
C MET A 62 1.06 -17.24 -9.23
N ALA A 63 2.30 -17.47 -9.67
CA ALA A 63 3.17 -18.49 -9.08
C ALA A 63 3.53 -18.21 -7.61
N ARG A 64 3.55 -16.93 -7.20
CA ARG A 64 3.96 -16.52 -5.85
C ARG A 64 2.79 -16.42 -4.86
N PHE A 65 1.62 -15.98 -5.30
CA PHE A 65 0.53 -15.56 -4.42
C PHE A 65 -0.77 -16.32 -4.62
N LEU A 66 -0.98 -17.01 -5.75
CA LEU A 66 -2.15 -17.87 -5.90
C LEU A 66 -1.83 -19.28 -5.37
N PRO A 67 -2.76 -19.92 -4.64
CA PRO A 67 -2.61 -21.32 -4.30
C PRO A 67 -2.53 -22.16 -5.58
N GLY A 68 -1.59 -23.10 -5.63
CA GLY A 68 -1.47 -24.05 -6.74
C GLY A 68 -2.72 -24.92 -6.82
N ASP A 69 -3.31 -24.96 -8.01
CA ASP A 69 -4.49 -25.74 -8.41
C ASP A 69 -5.67 -25.68 -7.42
N VAL A 70 -6.48 -24.63 -7.53
CA VAL A 70 -7.92 -24.82 -7.27
C VAL A 70 -8.46 -25.57 -8.48
N GLU A 71 -8.51 -26.90 -8.40
CA GLU A 71 -9.30 -27.71 -9.34
C GLU A 71 -10.72 -27.11 -9.40
N ASP A 72 -11.04 -26.55 -10.56
CA ASP A 72 -12.37 -26.21 -11.07
C ASP A 72 -13.38 -25.70 -10.03
N ALA A 73 -13.44 -24.37 -9.84
CA ALA A 73 -14.65 -23.73 -9.34
C ALA A 73 -15.70 -23.66 -10.47
N SER A 74 -16.15 -24.81 -10.95
CA SER A 74 -17.42 -24.89 -11.67
C SER A 74 -18.54 -24.65 -10.65
N LEU A 75 -19.14 -23.45 -10.72
CA LEU A 75 -20.57 -23.16 -10.61
C LEU A 75 -20.86 -21.72 -11.06
#